data_AF-A0A919VKQ9-F1
#
_entry.id   AF-A0A919VKQ9-F1
#
_cell.length_a   1.000
_cell.length_b   1.000
_cell.length_c   1.000
_cell.angle_alpha   90.00
_cell.angle_beta   90.00
_cell.angle_gamma   90.00
#
_symmetry.space_group_name_H-M   'P 1'
#
loop_
_entity.id
_entity.type
_entity.pdbx_description
1 polymer ?
#
loop_
_entity_poly.entity_id
_entity_poly.type
_entity_poly.pdbx_seq_one_letter_code
_entity_poly.pdbx_strand_id
1 'polypeptide(L)'
;MTAVPVAMIIDCAAGGGLDRRDPTAGRGPWTVVVRRRDGSLGRLGAVVTFPVAAPPAGARTVQVGGTEGKAGPGTVTWPVGGAYARVRGDLPEPALIAIAARTSVAGGRPVVPEPPAGHAVAGSGPYRPPTIHEIRYGSAELGEQAALGGGITYTGVARGGGFEDQLYAVTGTAAGQVGGRPAVVSPVMGGNGSLAWEPAPGVVAYIGYSGASLDDNAVAALLRLAQRSRPLDDGRWRATRPRAVEQSNEPG
;
A
#
# COMPACT_ATOMS: atom_id res chain seq x y z
N MET A 1 10.12 -6.34 20.83
CA MET A 1 9.29 -5.96 19.66
C MET A 1 9.77 -4.60 19.18
N THR A 2 10.16 -4.48 17.91
CA THR A 2 10.44 -3.17 17.30
C THR A 2 9.14 -2.39 17.17
N ALA A 3 9.14 -1.10 17.54
CA ALA A 3 7.98 -0.24 17.39
C ALA A 3 7.59 -0.15 15.91
N VAL A 4 6.29 -0.20 15.61
CA VAL A 4 5.81 -0.05 14.24
C VAL A 4 6.05 1.39 13.80
N PRO A 5 6.75 1.65 12.68
CA PRO A 5 7.05 2.99 12.25
C PRO A 5 5.78 3.78 11.97
N VAL A 6 5.84 5.08 12.25
CA VAL A 6 4.80 6.04 11.86
C VAL A 6 5.27 6.95 10.73
N ALA A 7 6.58 7.06 10.52
CA ALA A 7 7.22 7.74 9.39
C ALA A 7 8.59 7.11 9.11
N MET A 8 9.19 7.49 7.99
CA MET A 8 10.58 7.17 7.65
C MET A 8 11.36 8.48 7.50
N ILE A 9 12.64 8.50 7.88
CA ILE A 9 13.56 9.62 7.64
C ILE A 9 14.80 9.11 6.93
N ILE A 10 15.38 9.93 6.03
CA ILE A 10 16.66 9.65 5.37
C ILE A 10 17.73 10.38 6.16
N ASP A 11 18.72 9.65 6.70
CA ASP A 11 19.63 10.18 7.72
C ASP A 11 20.61 11.28 7.26
N CYS A 12 20.64 11.59 5.96
CA CYS A 12 21.57 12.56 5.40
C CYS A 12 21.02 13.99 5.23
N ALA A 13 19.74 14.21 5.50
CA ALA A 13 19.12 15.51 5.38
C ALA A 13 18.02 15.69 6.43
N ALA A 14 17.82 16.92 6.90
CA ALA A 14 16.80 17.22 7.91
C ALA A 14 15.37 17.07 7.36
N GLY A 15 15.15 17.43 6.09
CA GLY A 15 13.85 17.41 5.43
C GLY A 15 12.79 18.30 6.10
N GLY A 16 11.60 18.32 5.51
CA GLY A 16 10.42 18.99 6.06
C GLY A 16 9.30 17.99 6.36
N GLY A 17 8.85 17.93 7.61
CA GLY A 17 7.75 17.07 8.04
C GLY A 17 6.38 17.59 7.60
N LEU A 18 5.53 16.68 7.14
CA LEU A 18 4.18 16.94 6.66
C LEU A 18 3.19 15.87 7.17
N ASP A 19 2.12 16.30 7.82
CA ASP A 19 0.94 15.49 8.11
C ASP A 19 -0.07 15.66 6.96
N ARG A 20 -0.20 14.66 6.08
CA ARG A 20 -1.27 14.64 5.08
C ARG A 20 -2.52 14.02 5.68
N ARG A 21 -3.56 14.82 5.88
CA ARG A 21 -4.81 14.38 6.51
C ARG A 21 -5.91 14.28 5.46
N ASP A 22 -6.52 13.10 5.36
CA ASP A 22 -7.69 12.88 4.52
C ASP A 22 -8.93 12.81 5.40
N PRO A 23 -9.71 13.90 5.52
CA PRO A 23 -10.90 13.93 6.37
C PRO A 23 -12.02 13.01 5.87
N THR A 24 -11.93 12.52 4.64
CA THR A 24 -12.94 11.68 4.00
C THR A 24 -12.56 10.19 3.97
N ALA A 25 -11.33 9.84 4.34
CA ALA A 25 -10.83 8.46 4.35
C ALA A 25 -11.75 7.49 5.09
N GLY A 26 -12.24 7.87 6.28
CA GLY A 26 -13.11 7.03 7.10
C GLY A 26 -14.50 6.76 6.50
N ARG A 27 -14.92 7.54 5.50
CA ARG A 27 -16.20 7.38 4.79
C ARG A 27 -16.08 6.55 3.51
N GLY A 28 -14.85 6.27 3.08
CA GLY A 28 -14.57 5.50 1.86
C GLY A 28 -14.54 3.99 2.09
N PRO A 29 -14.11 3.23 1.07
CA PRO A 29 -13.92 1.79 1.18
C PRO A 29 -12.93 1.42 2.29
N TRP A 30 -13.15 0.27 2.90
CA TRP A 30 -12.27 -0.39 3.84
C TRP A 30 -11.60 -1.59 3.19
N THR A 31 -10.46 -1.96 3.75
CA THR A 31 -9.60 -3.01 3.22
C THR A 31 -9.15 -3.99 4.29
N VAL A 32 -8.95 -5.23 3.87
CA VAL A 32 -8.23 -6.27 4.62
C VAL A 32 -7.18 -6.86 3.69
N VAL A 33 -5.93 -6.85 4.14
CA VAL A 33 -4.81 -7.50 3.46
C VAL A 33 -4.69 -8.92 3.99
N VAL A 34 -4.78 -9.90 3.12
CA VAL A 34 -4.60 -11.33 3.41
C VAL A 34 -3.37 -11.81 2.68
N ARG A 35 -2.44 -12.45 3.39
CA ARG A 35 -1.14 -12.84 2.81
C ARG A 35 -0.77 -14.26 3.20
N ARG A 36 -0.10 -14.96 2.29
CA ARG A 36 0.59 -16.21 2.62
C ARG A 36 1.73 -15.95 3.61
N ARG A 37 2.13 -16.98 4.38
CA ARG A 37 3.23 -16.86 5.34
C ARG A 37 4.57 -16.47 4.71
N ASP A 38 4.80 -16.87 3.46
CA ASP A 38 5.99 -16.57 2.66
C ASP A 38 5.82 -15.37 1.72
N GLY A 39 4.68 -14.67 1.79
CA GLY A 39 4.40 -13.51 0.95
C GLY A 39 5.06 -12.23 1.46
N SER A 40 5.03 -11.21 0.61
CA SER A 40 5.45 -9.85 0.94
C SER A 40 4.50 -8.83 0.31
N LEU A 41 4.79 -7.53 0.49
CA LEU A 41 4.10 -6.48 -0.25
C LEU A 41 4.09 -6.80 -1.76
N GLY A 42 2.88 -6.86 -2.34
CA GLY A 42 2.71 -7.09 -3.77
C GLY A 42 3.00 -8.51 -4.26
N ARG A 43 3.28 -9.48 -3.36
CA ARG A 43 3.55 -10.87 -3.74
C ARG A 43 2.86 -11.87 -2.83
N LEU A 44 2.26 -12.91 -3.42
CA LEU A 44 1.64 -14.01 -2.67
C LEU A 44 0.62 -13.53 -1.62
N GLY A 45 -0.16 -12.53 -1.98
CA GLY A 45 -1.16 -11.90 -1.12
C GLY A 45 -2.30 -11.31 -1.94
N ALA A 46 -3.32 -10.84 -1.23
CA ALA A 46 -4.48 -10.18 -1.82
C ALA A 46 -5.07 -9.16 -0.86
N VAL A 47 -5.75 -8.16 -1.44
CA VAL A 47 -6.52 -7.16 -0.71
C VAL A 47 -7.99 -7.36 -0.99
N VAL A 48 -8.77 -7.53 0.08
CA VAL A 48 -10.23 -7.41 0.05
C VAL A 48 -10.60 -5.96 0.26
N THR A 49 -11.40 -5.38 -0.63
CA THR A 49 -11.90 -4.00 -0.58
C THR A 49 -13.43 -3.98 -0.57
N PHE A 50 -14.03 -3.22 0.35
CA PHE A 50 -15.48 -3.09 0.49
C PHE A 50 -15.89 -1.71 1.06
N PRO A 51 -16.96 -1.07 0.56
CA PRO A 51 -17.71 -1.46 -0.64
C PRO A 51 -16.96 -1.08 -1.92
N VAL A 52 -17.28 -1.76 -3.01
CA VAL A 52 -16.87 -1.39 -4.38
C VAL A 52 -18.09 -1.30 -5.29
N ALA A 53 -17.91 -0.72 -6.49
CA ALA A 53 -18.93 -0.75 -7.54
C ALA A 53 -19.22 -2.20 -7.99
N ALA A 54 -20.42 -2.40 -8.54
CA ALA A 54 -20.79 -3.67 -9.16
C ALA A 54 -19.81 -4.02 -10.29
N PRO A 55 -19.50 -5.32 -10.49
CA PRO A 55 -18.61 -5.75 -11.56
C PRO A 55 -19.21 -5.45 -12.95
N PRO A 56 -18.38 -5.24 -13.99
CA PRO A 56 -18.86 -5.00 -15.34
C PRO A 56 -19.74 -6.14 -15.86
N ALA A 57 -20.71 -5.80 -16.72
CA ALA A 57 -21.48 -6.78 -17.46
C ALA A 57 -20.54 -7.63 -18.34
N GLY A 58 -20.77 -8.95 -18.39
CA GLY A 58 -19.97 -9.88 -19.19
C GLY A 58 -18.74 -10.48 -18.50
N ALA A 59 -18.43 -10.09 -17.25
CA ALA A 59 -17.41 -10.79 -16.47
C ALA A 59 -17.82 -12.25 -16.20
N ARG A 60 -16.83 -13.16 -16.17
CA ARG A 60 -17.08 -14.60 -16.00
C ARG A 60 -17.66 -14.87 -14.62
N THR A 61 -18.77 -15.61 -14.57
CA THR A 61 -19.40 -16.02 -13.30
C THR A 61 -18.55 -17.08 -12.59
N VAL A 62 -18.41 -16.95 -11.27
CA VAL A 62 -17.79 -17.92 -10.36
C VAL A 62 -18.62 -18.05 -9.09
N GLN A 63 -18.48 -19.17 -8.37
CA GLN A 63 -19.14 -19.36 -7.07
C GLN A 63 -18.23 -18.88 -5.93
N VAL A 64 -18.79 -18.10 -5.00
CA VAL A 64 -18.11 -17.57 -3.82
C VAL A 64 -18.97 -17.85 -2.60
N GLY A 65 -18.60 -18.84 -1.77
CA GLY A 65 -19.29 -19.10 -0.50
C GLY A 65 -20.80 -19.32 -0.62
N GLY A 66 -21.28 -19.85 -1.75
CA GLY A 66 -22.71 -20.06 -2.03
C GLY A 66 -23.42 -18.89 -2.72
N THR A 67 -22.72 -17.82 -3.10
CA THR A 67 -23.25 -16.74 -3.95
C THR A 67 -22.51 -16.65 -5.28
N GLU A 68 -23.16 -16.04 -6.28
CA GLU A 68 -22.55 -15.78 -7.57
C GLU A 68 -21.67 -14.53 -7.52
N GLY A 69 -20.38 -14.71 -7.82
CA GLY A 69 -19.41 -13.64 -8.03
C GLY A 69 -19.01 -13.54 -9.50
N LYS A 70 -18.14 -12.56 -9.78
CA LYS A 70 -17.54 -12.29 -11.08
C LYS A 70 -16.03 -12.31 -10.97
N ALA A 71 -15.38 -13.11 -11.80
CA ALA A 71 -13.93 -13.22 -11.87
C ALA A 71 -13.38 -12.47 -13.09
N GLY A 72 -12.19 -11.89 -12.90
CA GLY A 72 -11.34 -11.32 -13.94
C GLY A 72 -9.87 -11.59 -13.63
N PRO A 73 -8.93 -11.10 -14.45
CA PRO A 73 -7.50 -11.28 -14.20
C PRO A 73 -7.09 -10.78 -12.81
N GLY A 74 -6.61 -11.69 -11.97
CA GLY A 74 -6.14 -11.38 -10.60
C GLY A 74 -7.19 -10.82 -9.64
N THR A 75 -8.49 -10.94 -9.96
CA THR A 75 -9.56 -10.31 -9.19
C THR A 75 -10.85 -11.12 -9.16
N VAL A 76 -11.56 -11.08 -8.04
CA VAL A 76 -12.93 -11.57 -7.90
C VAL A 76 -13.78 -10.51 -7.21
N THR A 77 -14.96 -10.22 -7.73
CA THR A 77 -15.94 -9.30 -7.15
C THR A 77 -17.24 -10.04 -6.89
N TRP A 78 -17.80 -9.94 -5.68
CA TRP A 78 -19.01 -10.67 -5.31
C TRP A 78 -19.90 -9.84 -4.38
N PRO A 79 -21.21 -10.11 -4.35
CA PRO A 79 -22.11 -9.44 -3.42
C PRO A 79 -21.86 -9.95 -1.98
N VAL A 80 -21.77 -9.03 -1.03
CA VAL A 80 -21.65 -9.33 0.41
C VAL A 80 -22.12 -8.12 1.22
N GLY A 81 -22.80 -8.35 2.35
CA GLY A 81 -23.18 -7.27 3.27
C GLY A 81 -24.04 -6.16 2.64
N GLY A 82 -24.88 -6.49 1.65
CA GLY A 82 -25.75 -5.53 0.96
C GLY A 82 -25.09 -4.67 -0.13
N ALA A 83 -23.81 -4.86 -0.41
CA ALA A 83 -23.09 -4.22 -1.52
C ALA A 83 -22.14 -5.24 -2.19
N TYR A 84 -21.11 -4.77 -2.88
CA TYR A 84 -20.08 -5.62 -3.48
C TYR A 84 -18.75 -5.47 -2.75
N ALA A 85 -18.02 -6.58 -2.59
CA ALA A 85 -16.61 -6.60 -2.25
C ALA A 85 -15.78 -7.05 -3.46
N ARG A 86 -14.53 -6.60 -3.53
CA ARG A 86 -13.52 -7.09 -4.48
C ARG A 86 -12.35 -7.65 -3.71
N VAL A 87 -11.84 -8.80 -4.13
CA VAL A 87 -10.51 -9.29 -3.75
C VAL A 87 -9.63 -9.21 -4.98
N ARG A 88 -8.45 -8.59 -4.84
CA ARG A 88 -7.44 -8.48 -5.90
C ARG A 88 -6.08 -8.86 -5.33
N GLY A 89 -5.30 -9.64 -6.06
CA GLY A 89 -4.01 -10.10 -5.55
C GLY A 89 -3.15 -10.90 -6.51
N ASP A 90 -1.91 -11.12 -6.06
CA ASP A 90 -0.94 -12.05 -6.65
C ASP A 90 -1.15 -13.44 -6.06
N LEU A 91 -2.34 -14.00 -6.29
CA LEU A 91 -2.70 -15.35 -5.88
C LEU A 91 -3.47 -16.03 -7.03
N PRO A 92 -3.36 -17.37 -7.14
CA PRO A 92 -4.22 -18.12 -8.05
C PRO A 92 -5.70 -17.86 -7.76
N GLU A 93 -6.53 -17.85 -8.80
CA GLU A 93 -7.98 -17.61 -8.67
C GLU A 93 -8.67 -18.46 -7.60
N PRO A 94 -8.38 -19.78 -7.45
CA PRO A 94 -8.99 -20.57 -6.38
C PRO A 94 -8.70 -20.03 -4.97
N ALA A 95 -7.50 -19.47 -4.74
CA ALA A 95 -7.15 -18.85 -3.46
C ALA A 95 -7.89 -17.51 -3.27
N LEU A 96 -8.04 -16.71 -4.33
CA LEU A 96 -8.85 -15.50 -4.29
C LEU A 96 -10.31 -15.81 -3.94
N ILE A 97 -10.91 -16.82 -4.59
CA ILE A 97 -12.26 -17.30 -4.30
C ILE A 97 -12.37 -17.80 -2.85
N ALA A 98 -11.38 -18.54 -2.36
CA ALA A 98 -11.37 -19.02 -0.97
C ALA A 98 -11.32 -17.87 0.05
N ILE A 99 -10.51 -16.83 -0.21
CA ILE A 99 -10.48 -15.62 0.64
C ILE A 99 -11.83 -14.91 0.59
N ALA A 100 -12.39 -14.74 -0.61
CA ALA A 100 -13.69 -14.12 -0.82
C ALA A 100 -14.82 -14.86 -0.05
N ALA A 101 -14.82 -16.19 -0.10
CA ALA A 101 -15.80 -17.03 0.61
C ALA A 101 -15.67 -16.97 2.14
N ARG A 102 -14.49 -16.60 2.67
CA ARG A 102 -14.23 -16.40 4.11
C ARG A 102 -14.45 -14.96 4.56
N THR A 103 -14.79 -14.06 3.65
CA THR A 103 -15.02 -12.64 3.94
C THR A 103 -16.46 -12.41 4.37
N SER A 104 -16.65 -11.65 5.45
CA SER A 104 -17.94 -11.09 5.84
C SER A 104 -17.83 -9.58 6.06
N VAL A 105 -18.94 -8.91 6.32
CA VAL A 105 -18.98 -7.46 6.61
C VAL A 105 -19.45 -7.26 8.04
N ALA A 106 -18.64 -6.59 8.85
CA ALA A 106 -18.95 -6.23 10.23
C ALA A 106 -18.76 -4.72 10.42
N GLY A 107 -19.80 -4.03 10.90
CA GLY A 107 -19.75 -2.57 11.11
C GLY A 107 -19.42 -1.77 9.84
N GLY A 108 -19.85 -2.25 8.66
CA GLY A 108 -19.55 -1.65 7.36
C GLY A 108 -18.13 -1.91 6.83
N ARG A 109 -17.37 -2.84 7.43
CA ARG A 109 -15.98 -3.13 7.07
C ARG A 109 -15.83 -4.61 6.67
N PRO A 110 -15.01 -4.94 5.67
CA PRO A 110 -14.69 -6.32 5.38
C PRO A 110 -13.89 -6.91 6.54
N VAL A 111 -14.17 -8.15 6.89
CA VAL A 111 -13.41 -8.94 7.87
C VAL A 111 -13.20 -10.35 7.33
N VAL A 112 -12.03 -10.92 7.60
CA VAL A 112 -11.68 -12.31 7.26
C VAL A 112 -11.26 -13.00 8.57
N PRO A 113 -12.22 -13.42 9.42
CA PRO A 113 -11.94 -13.91 10.76
C PRO A 113 -11.12 -15.20 10.74
N GLU A 114 -11.37 -16.06 9.75
CA GLU A 114 -10.65 -17.31 9.53
C GLU A 114 -10.13 -17.33 8.08
N PRO A 115 -8.93 -16.78 7.83
CA PRO A 115 -8.31 -16.87 6.51
C PRO A 115 -8.15 -18.34 6.07
N PRO A 116 -8.21 -18.64 4.76
CA PRO A 116 -7.92 -19.96 4.25
C PRO A 116 -6.57 -20.48 4.75
N ALA A 117 -6.43 -21.80 4.89
CA ALA A 117 -5.19 -22.42 5.34
C ALA A 117 -3.96 -21.89 4.58
N GLY A 118 -2.87 -21.64 5.32
CA GLY A 118 -1.64 -21.06 4.77
C GLY A 118 -1.65 -19.53 4.63
N HIS A 119 -2.78 -18.87 4.89
CA HIS A 119 -2.91 -17.42 4.85
C HIS A 119 -3.15 -16.82 6.24
N ALA A 120 -2.86 -15.53 6.39
CA ALA A 120 -3.14 -14.73 7.57
C ALA A 120 -3.56 -13.32 7.16
N VAL A 121 -4.33 -12.65 8.04
CA VAL A 121 -4.57 -11.21 7.89
C VAL A 121 -3.29 -10.47 8.27
N ALA A 122 -2.73 -9.72 7.33
CA ALA A 122 -1.55 -8.89 7.56
C ALA A 122 -1.92 -7.50 8.07
N GLY A 123 -3.07 -6.96 7.67
CA GLY A 123 -3.53 -5.65 8.10
C GLY A 123 -4.98 -5.37 7.70
N SER A 124 -5.58 -4.39 8.36
CA SER A 124 -6.90 -3.86 7.99
C SER A 124 -6.92 -2.35 8.21
N GLY A 125 -7.72 -1.65 7.42
CA GLY A 125 -7.82 -0.20 7.53
C GLY A 125 -8.64 0.41 6.39
N PRO A 126 -8.89 1.72 6.42
CA PRO A 126 -9.44 2.43 5.29
C PRO A 126 -8.58 2.21 4.03
N TYR A 127 -9.22 2.20 2.87
CA TYR A 127 -8.53 2.10 1.58
C TYR A 127 -7.59 3.30 1.39
N ARG A 128 -8.07 4.51 1.68
CA ARG A 128 -7.24 5.71 1.79
C ARG A 128 -6.75 5.89 3.21
N PRO A 129 -5.43 5.96 3.48
CA PRO A 129 -4.95 6.24 4.82
C PRO A 129 -5.49 7.60 5.33
N PRO A 130 -6.10 7.67 6.53
CA PRO A 130 -6.62 8.93 7.07
C PRO A 130 -5.52 9.93 7.39
N THR A 131 -4.31 9.42 7.67
CA THR A 131 -3.13 10.25 7.87
C THR A 131 -1.92 9.55 7.27
N ILE A 132 -1.09 10.33 6.59
CA ILE A 132 0.24 9.93 6.14
C ILE A 132 1.22 10.92 6.72
N HIS A 133 2.20 10.41 7.46
CA HIS A 133 3.36 11.18 7.89
C HIS A 133 4.42 11.10 6.80
N GLU A 134 4.75 12.26 6.23
CA GLU A 134 5.64 12.38 5.09
C GLU A 134 6.80 13.32 5.41
N ILE A 135 8.04 12.92 5.12
CA ILE A 135 9.18 13.87 5.12
C ILE A 135 9.56 14.14 3.68
N ARG A 136 9.68 15.43 3.33
CA ARG A 136 10.07 15.91 2.00
C ARG A 136 11.48 16.47 1.99
N TYR A 137 12.17 16.27 0.89
CA TYR A 137 13.56 16.68 0.65
C TYR A 137 13.69 17.23 -0.76
N GLY A 138 14.61 18.17 -0.97
CA GLY A 138 15.11 18.42 -2.32
C GLY A 138 15.96 17.24 -2.79
N SER A 139 15.76 16.74 -4.00
CA SER A 139 16.58 15.64 -4.53
C SER A 139 18.09 16.00 -4.58
N ALA A 140 18.41 17.29 -4.73
CA ALA A 140 19.77 17.82 -4.64
C ALA A 140 20.37 17.66 -3.23
N GLU A 141 19.60 17.91 -2.18
CA GLU A 141 20.03 17.80 -0.78
C GLU A 141 20.37 16.35 -0.41
N LEU A 142 19.73 15.39 -1.09
CA LEU A 142 20.01 13.97 -0.93
C LEU A 142 21.20 13.46 -1.75
N GLY A 143 21.74 14.31 -2.64
CA GLY A 143 22.80 13.95 -3.57
C GLY A 143 22.31 13.10 -4.76
N GLU A 144 21.00 13.04 -5.02
CA GLU A 144 20.39 12.16 -6.02
C GLU A 144 19.75 12.93 -7.18
N GLN A 145 20.02 14.24 -7.33
CA GLN A 145 19.45 15.08 -8.41
C GLN A 145 19.74 14.53 -9.82
N ALA A 146 20.91 13.92 -10.04
CA ALA A 146 21.24 13.35 -11.35
C ALA A 146 20.32 12.18 -11.75
N ALA A 147 19.86 11.39 -10.77
CA ALA A 147 19.00 10.23 -10.99
C ALA A 147 17.50 10.56 -10.84
N LEU A 148 17.15 11.43 -9.89
CA LEU A 148 15.76 11.72 -9.53
C LEU A 148 15.25 13.05 -10.13
N GLY A 149 16.13 13.85 -10.73
CA GLY A 149 15.82 15.18 -11.25
C GLY A 149 15.76 16.26 -10.18
N GLY A 150 15.42 17.48 -10.58
CA GLY A 150 15.39 18.67 -9.71
C GLY A 150 14.14 18.83 -8.84
N GLY A 151 13.29 17.81 -8.76
CA GLY A 151 12.04 17.87 -7.98
C GLY A 151 12.22 17.43 -6.53
N ILE A 152 11.15 16.86 -5.97
CA ILE A 152 11.06 16.52 -4.55
C ILE A 152 11.21 15.01 -4.40
N THR A 153 12.02 14.60 -3.43
CA THR A 153 11.99 13.24 -2.88
C THR A 153 11.21 13.25 -1.58
N TYR A 154 10.40 12.24 -1.34
CA TYR A 154 9.58 12.15 -0.14
C TYR A 154 9.54 10.72 0.39
N THR A 155 9.35 10.62 1.70
CA THR A 155 9.23 9.35 2.43
C THR A 155 7.86 9.28 3.05
N GLY A 156 7.27 8.09 3.18
CA GLY A 156 6.01 7.96 3.90
C GLY A 156 5.78 6.57 4.46
N VAL A 157 4.82 6.51 5.38
CA VAL A 157 4.28 5.25 5.90
C VAL A 157 2.77 5.28 5.72
N ALA A 158 2.26 4.28 5.02
CA ALA A 158 0.84 4.04 4.82
C ALA A 158 0.40 2.76 5.55
N ARG A 159 -0.88 2.75 5.95
CA ARG A 159 -1.56 1.60 6.55
C ARG A 159 -2.86 1.34 5.81
N GLY A 160 -3.34 0.11 5.91
CA GLY A 160 -4.46 -0.36 5.09
C GLY A 160 -3.97 -0.94 3.77
N GLY A 161 -4.89 -1.52 3.02
CA GLY A 161 -4.60 -2.25 1.80
C GLY A 161 -4.67 -1.44 0.51
N GLY A 162 -5.02 -0.14 0.55
CA GLY A 162 -5.22 0.62 -0.70
C GLY A 162 -3.96 0.75 -1.56
N PHE A 163 -2.79 0.94 -0.94
CA PHE A 163 -1.51 0.92 -1.67
C PHE A 163 -1.31 -0.41 -2.40
N GLU A 164 -1.52 -1.52 -1.69
CA GLU A 164 -1.26 -2.86 -2.22
C GLU A 164 -2.33 -3.29 -3.24
N ASP A 165 -3.59 -2.90 -3.07
CA ASP A 165 -4.64 -3.10 -4.07
C ASP A 165 -4.32 -2.36 -5.39
N GLN A 166 -3.76 -1.15 -5.31
CA GLN A 166 -3.30 -0.41 -6.49
C GLN A 166 -2.03 -1.02 -7.09
N LEU A 167 -1.12 -1.50 -6.25
CA LEU A 167 0.07 -2.21 -6.71
C LEU A 167 -0.29 -3.45 -7.55
N TYR A 168 -1.33 -4.20 -7.14
CA TYR A 168 -1.87 -5.30 -7.94
C TYR A 168 -2.60 -4.84 -9.21
N ALA A 169 -3.10 -3.61 -9.26
CA ALA A 169 -3.77 -3.06 -10.43
C ALA A 169 -2.77 -2.65 -11.54
N VAL A 170 -1.67 -2.00 -11.14
CA VAL A 170 -0.67 -1.45 -12.08
C VAL A 170 0.52 -2.37 -12.32
N THR A 171 0.63 -3.46 -11.57
CA THR A 171 1.76 -4.40 -11.54
C THR A 171 3.07 -3.72 -11.14
N GLY A 172 3.45 -3.85 -9.86
CA GLY A 172 4.76 -3.41 -9.39
C GLY A 172 5.92 -4.26 -9.90
N THR A 173 7.10 -3.66 -9.99
CA THR A 173 8.35 -4.35 -10.38
C THR A 173 9.20 -4.60 -9.14
N ALA A 174 9.79 -5.79 -9.01
CA ALA A 174 10.71 -6.08 -7.90
C ALA A 174 11.96 -5.19 -7.99
N ALA A 175 12.36 -4.58 -6.86
CA ALA A 175 13.41 -3.55 -6.81
C ALA A 175 14.52 -3.87 -5.78
N GLY A 176 14.71 -5.15 -5.45
CA GLY A 176 15.70 -5.60 -4.47
C GLY A 176 15.14 -5.69 -3.05
N GLN A 177 15.94 -5.31 -2.05
CA GLN A 177 15.57 -5.44 -0.63
C GLN A 177 15.97 -4.23 0.21
N VAL A 178 15.15 -3.91 1.20
CA VAL A 178 15.40 -2.87 2.22
C VAL A 178 15.34 -3.53 3.60
N GLY A 179 16.46 -3.53 4.33
CA GLY A 179 16.54 -4.21 5.64
C GLY A 179 16.18 -5.71 5.58
N GLY A 180 16.55 -6.38 4.47
CA GLY A 180 16.22 -7.80 4.22
C GLY A 180 14.78 -8.07 3.79
N ARG A 181 13.94 -7.04 3.65
CA ARG A 181 12.55 -7.15 3.17
C ARG A 181 12.49 -6.90 1.66
N PRO A 182 11.73 -7.68 0.88
CA PRO A 182 11.50 -7.39 -0.53
C PRO A 182 10.94 -5.98 -0.75
N ALA A 183 11.47 -5.29 -1.74
CA ALA A 183 11.01 -3.98 -2.17
C ALA A 183 10.42 -4.06 -3.59
N VAL A 184 9.45 -3.19 -3.84
CA VAL A 184 8.75 -3.06 -5.12
C VAL A 184 8.78 -1.61 -5.57
N VAL A 185 8.84 -1.39 -6.88
CA VAL A 185 8.76 -0.07 -7.49
C VAL A 185 7.48 0.03 -8.30
N SER A 186 6.77 1.16 -8.17
CA SER A 186 5.55 1.45 -8.90
C SER A 186 5.24 2.95 -8.90
N PRO A 187 4.32 3.45 -9.74
CA PRO A 187 3.84 4.83 -9.68
C PRO A 187 2.82 5.08 -8.54
N VAL A 188 2.52 4.07 -7.72
CA VAL A 188 1.56 4.19 -6.60
C VAL A 188 2.09 5.21 -5.58
N MET A 189 1.18 6.00 -4.99
CA MET A 189 1.42 7.18 -4.16
C MET A 189 1.93 8.43 -4.91
N GLY A 190 1.87 8.41 -6.24
CA GLY A 190 2.08 9.57 -7.10
C GLY A 190 3.54 9.88 -7.42
N GLY A 191 3.78 11.07 -7.94
CA GLY A 191 5.08 11.44 -8.50
C GLY A 191 5.41 10.66 -9.76
N ASN A 192 6.71 10.52 -10.04
CA ASN A 192 7.21 9.73 -11.17
C ASN A 192 7.38 8.24 -10.82
N GLY A 193 7.56 7.94 -9.53
CA GLY A 193 7.66 6.58 -9.01
C GLY A 193 7.93 6.55 -7.51
N SER A 194 7.67 5.41 -6.90
CA SER A 194 8.02 5.10 -5.52
C SER A 194 8.60 3.70 -5.40
N LEU A 195 9.56 3.56 -4.48
CA LEU A 195 10.04 2.27 -3.98
C LEU A 195 9.39 2.04 -2.62
N ALA A 196 8.72 0.90 -2.47
CA ALA A 196 7.98 0.54 -1.27
C ALA A 196 8.37 -0.84 -0.73
N TRP A 197 8.28 -1.02 0.58
CA TRP A 197 8.51 -2.29 1.27
C TRP A 197 7.62 -2.40 2.51
N GLU A 198 7.55 -3.61 3.07
CA GLU A 198 6.78 -3.90 4.28
C GLU A 198 7.70 -4.05 5.50
N PRO A 199 7.93 -2.99 6.30
CA PRO A 199 8.74 -3.10 7.53
C PRO A 199 8.09 -3.97 8.61
N ALA A 200 6.76 -4.05 8.62
CA ALA A 200 5.97 -4.88 9.52
C ALA A 200 4.66 -5.28 8.82
N PRO A 201 4.04 -6.43 9.16
CA PRO A 201 2.80 -6.86 8.52
C PRO A 201 1.73 -5.76 8.49
N GLY A 202 1.19 -5.50 7.30
CA GLY A 202 0.12 -4.52 7.05
C GLY A 202 0.57 -3.05 7.03
N VAL A 203 1.88 -2.80 7.02
CA VAL A 203 2.47 -1.45 7.03
C VAL A 203 3.33 -1.29 5.80
N VAL A 204 3.07 -0.26 5.01
CA VAL A 204 3.86 0.06 3.81
C VAL A 204 4.72 1.27 4.10
N ALA A 205 6.04 1.11 4.04
CA ALA A 205 6.97 2.23 3.97
C ALA A 205 7.34 2.47 2.51
N TYR A 206 7.52 3.72 2.12
CA TYR A 206 7.91 4.05 0.76
C TYR A 206 8.81 5.29 0.70
N ILE A 207 9.61 5.35 -0.38
CA ILE A 207 10.30 6.55 -0.85
C ILE A 207 9.81 6.83 -2.26
N GLY A 208 9.18 7.98 -2.46
CA GLY A 208 8.74 8.46 -3.76
C GLY A 208 9.52 9.69 -4.20
N TYR A 209 9.41 10.02 -5.48
CA TYR A 209 10.00 11.23 -6.01
C TYR A 209 9.19 11.82 -7.16
N SER A 210 9.40 13.09 -7.44
CA SER A 210 8.96 13.77 -8.66
C SER A 210 10.15 14.44 -9.34
N GLY A 211 10.18 14.44 -10.67
CA GLY A 211 11.26 15.05 -11.46
C GLY A 211 11.58 14.24 -12.71
N ALA A 212 12.54 13.32 -12.60
CA ALA A 212 12.97 12.48 -13.71
C ALA A 212 12.00 11.32 -14.00
N SER A 213 12.10 10.72 -15.19
CA SER A 213 11.41 9.47 -15.52
C SER A 213 11.84 8.32 -14.62
N LEU A 214 10.98 7.31 -14.47
CA LEU A 214 11.30 6.10 -13.74
C LEU A 214 12.12 5.15 -14.62
N ASP A 215 13.42 5.10 -14.36
CA ASP A 215 14.40 4.22 -15.02
C ASP A 215 15.29 3.48 -13.99
N ASP A 216 16.23 2.67 -14.47
CA ASP A 216 17.13 1.89 -13.60
C ASP A 216 18.00 2.77 -12.68
N ASN A 217 18.36 3.98 -13.12
CA ASN A 217 19.13 4.93 -12.30
C ASN A 217 18.27 5.46 -11.16
N ALA A 218 17.02 5.82 -11.44
CA ALA A 218 16.05 6.23 -10.43
C ALA A 218 15.78 5.10 -9.43
N VAL A 219 15.60 3.86 -9.90
CA VAL A 219 15.42 2.69 -9.03
C VAL A 219 16.63 2.48 -8.12
N ALA A 220 17.85 2.56 -8.67
CA ALA A 220 19.07 2.44 -7.88
C ALA A 220 19.21 3.56 -6.83
N ALA A 221 18.85 4.79 -7.18
CA ALA A 221 18.83 5.93 -6.25
C ALA A 221 17.82 5.72 -5.12
N LEU A 222 16.58 5.35 -5.44
CA LEU A 222 15.56 5.05 -4.44
C LEU A 222 16.01 3.93 -3.48
N LEU A 223 16.67 2.90 -3.99
CA LEU A 223 17.18 1.80 -3.15
C LEU A 223 18.29 2.27 -2.20
N ARG A 224 19.25 3.09 -2.69
CA ARG A 224 20.28 3.70 -1.83
C ARG A 224 19.67 4.55 -0.73
N LEU A 225 18.66 5.38 -1.07
CA LEU A 225 17.96 6.21 -0.10
C LEU A 225 17.19 5.37 0.92
N ALA A 226 16.55 4.28 0.49
CA ALA A 226 15.83 3.38 1.38
C ALA A 226 16.76 2.65 2.35
N GLN A 227 17.94 2.24 1.89
CA GLN A 227 18.99 1.66 2.74
C GLN A 227 19.56 2.65 3.76
N ARG A 228 19.52 3.95 3.46
CA ARG A 228 19.92 5.05 4.37
C ARG A 228 18.75 5.58 5.20
N SER A 229 17.57 4.98 5.09
CA SER A 229 16.39 5.41 5.82
C SER A 229 16.25 4.67 7.14
N ARG A 230 15.69 5.33 8.14
CA ARG A 230 15.35 4.72 9.43
C ARG A 230 13.93 5.06 9.87
N PRO A 231 13.29 4.17 10.64
CA PRO A 231 11.94 4.41 11.15
C PRO A 231 11.93 5.53 12.20
N LEU A 232 10.85 6.30 12.20
CA LEU A 232 10.48 7.20 13.29
C LEU A 232 9.29 6.62 14.07
N ASP A 233 9.36 6.71 15.39
CA ASP A 233 8.21 6.58 16.27
C ASP A 233 7.46 7.92 16.39
N ASP A 234 6.33 7.90 17.09
CA ASP A 234 5.48 9.08 17.30
C ASP A 234 6.19 10.26 17.96
N GLY A 235 7.09 10.00 18.91
CA GLY A 235 7.83 11.04 19.63
C GLY A 235 8.80 11.76 18.69
N ARG A 236 9.58 10.97 17.95
CA ARG A 236 10.53 11.48 16.95
C ARG A 236 9.82 12.15 15.78
N TRP A 237 8.65 11.64 15.36
CA TRP A 237 7.83 12.29 14.35
C TRP A 237 7.40 13.69 14.79
N ARG A 238 6.80 13.82 15.98
CA ARG A 238 6.37 15.13 16.51
C ARG A 238 7.53 16.12 16.66
N ALA A 239 8.74 15.63 16.96
CA ALA A 239 9.93 16.46 17.05
C ALA A 239 10.32 17.11 15.70
N THR A 240 9.88 16.55 14.56
CA THR A 240 10.06 17.17 13.24
C THR A 240 9.18 18.40 13.01
N ARG A 241 8.23 18.68 13.93
CA ARG A 241 7.24 19.77 13.85
C ARG A 241 6.50 19.78 12.52
N PRO A 242 5.79 18.68 12.19
CA PRO A 242 5.18 18.53 10.89
C PRO A 242 4.11 19.60 10.66
N ARG A 243 4.05 20.11 9.43
CA ARG A 243 2.93 20.96 9.00
C ARG A 243 1.75 20.08 8.63
N ALA A 244 0.54 20.45 9.02
CA ALA A 244 -0.65 19.73 8.61
C ALA A 244 -1.23 20.30 7.32
N VAL A 245 -1.61 19.43 6.39
CA VAL A 245 -2.37 19.77 5.19
C VAL A 245 -3.54 18.80 5.04
N GLU A 246 -4.69 19.35 4.66
CA GLU A 246 -5.84 18.54 4.28
C GLU A 246 -5.76 18.24 2.79
N GLN A 247 -5.71 16.97 2.45
CA GLN A 247 -5.72 16.52 1.06
C GLN A 247 -6.16 15.07 0.95
N SER A 248 -6.61 14.69 -0.25
CA SER A 248 -6.93 13.30 -0.55
C SER A 248 -5.68 12.42 -0.47
N ASN A 249 -5.79 11.28 0.20
CA ASN A 249 -4.74 10.27 0.26
C ASN A 249 -5.09 9.07 -0.63
N GLU A 250 -5.65 9.32 -1.83
CA GLU A 250 -5.82 8.29 -2.85
C GLU A 250 -4.44 7.68 -3.21
N PRO A 251 -4.29 6.35 -3.16
CA PRO A 251 -3.03 5.69 -3.50
C PRO A 251 -2.66 5.71 -4.99
N GLY A 252 -3.62 5.99 -5.89
CA GLY A 252 -3.41 5.99 -7.34
C GLY A 252 -4.65 6.44 -8.08
#